data_AF-A0A3D5WB05-F1
#
_entry.id   AF-A0A3D5WB05-F1
#
_cell.length_a   1.000
_cell.length_b   1.000
_cell.length_c   1.000
_cell.angle_alpha   90.00
_cell.angle_beta   90.00
_cell.angle_gamma   90.00
#
_symmetry.space_group_name_H-M   'P 1'
#
loop_
_entity.id
_entity.type
_entity.pdbx_description
1 polymer ?
#
loop_
_entity_poly.entity_id
_entity_poly.type
_entity_poly.pdbx_seq_one_letter_code
_entity_poly.pdbx_strand_id
1 'polypeptide(L)'
;TLTLHDALPISDKFLEATIRDGRADTGMPPFAHLGRSKVKAIVAYLRSHSMLPDRSAEVDAQSDARGDPRFGKQWYDNICSTCHGVKGDGYLAGGTGTAIGKIGFLSKVSDGFIRTTIKEGRSNTRMLGFSGAAGLANLSDQEIDDIIVYLRSLAKN
;
A
#
# COMPACT_ATOMS: atom_id res chain seq x y z
N THR A 1 -10.65 6.64 22.17
CA THR A 1 -9.62 5.59 22.11
C THR A 1 -9.44 5.24 20.65
N LEU A 2 -8.26 5.47 20.05
CA LEU A 2 -7.99 5.08 18.66
C LEU A 2 -7.82 3.57 18.60
N THR A 3 -8.93 2.84 18.53
CA THR A 3 -8.91 1.42 18.23
C THR A 3 -8.53 1.26 16.77
N LEU A 4 -7.37 0.65 16.52
CA LEU A 4 -6.97 0.16 15.20
C LEU A 4 -7.93 -1.01 14.87
N HIS A 5 -9.10 -0.67 14.35
CA HIS A 5 -10.16 -1.65 14.06
C HIS A 5 -9.77 -2.65 12.98
N ASP A 6 -8.73 -2.35 12.18
CA ASP A 6 -8.35 -3.21 11.07
C ASP A 6 -6.83 -3.38 10.98
N ALA A 7 -6.38 -4.62 11.20
CA ALA A 7 -5.09 -5.07 10.72
C ALA A 7 -5.17 -5.13 9.20
N LEU A 8 -4.81 -4.03 8.54
CA LEU A 8 -4.25 -4.14 7.20
C LEU A 8 -3.15 -5.23 7.29
N PRO A 9 -3.06 -6.14 6.30
CA PRO A 9 -2.10 -7.25 6.29
C PRO A 9 -0.68 -6.74 5.98
N ILE A 10 -0.28 -5.68 6.67
CA ILE A 10 1.03 -5.05 6.59
C ILE A 10 2.00 -5.98 7.29
N SER A 11 3.12 -6.33 6.66
CA SER A 11 4.15 -7.14 7.31
C SER A 11 5.06 -6.33 8.23
N ASP A 12 5.65 -7.01 9.21
CA ASP A 12 6.66 -6.40 10.08
C ASP A 12 7.82 -5.82 9.28
N LYS A 13 8.24 -6.49 8.20
CA LYS A 13 9.25 -5.99 7.28
C LYS A 13 8.90 -4.61 6.72
N PHE A 14 7.65 -4.41 6.29
CA PHE A 14 7.20 -3.11 5.79
C PHE A 14 7.15 -2.06 6.91
N LEU A 15 6.65 -2.41 8.11
CA LEU A 15 6.60 -1.50 9.26
C LEU A 15 8.00 -1.07 9.69
N GLU A 16 8.92 -2.03 9.85
CA GLU A 16 10.32 -1.76 10.21
C GLU A 16 10.99 -0.85 9.18
N ALA A 17 10.82 -1.14 7.88
CA ALA A 17 11.42 -0.33 6.81
C ALA A 17 10.81 1.08 6.74
N THR A 18 9.51 1.22 6.99
CA THR A 18 8.81 2.52 7.00
C THR A 18 9.22 3.36 8.20
N ILE A 19 9.35 2.77 9.40
CA ILE A 19 9.83 3.48 10.59
C ILE A 19 11.28 3.92 10.41
N ARG A 20 12.14 3.02 9.91
CA ARG A 20 13.56 3.31 9.71
C ARG A 20 13.77 4.43 8.68
N ASP A 21 13.15 4.32 7.51
CA ASP A 21 13.38 5.23 6.38
C ASP A 21 12.47 6.46 6.42
N GLY A 22 11.47 6.46 7.30
CA GLY A 22 10.39 7.43 7.27
C GLY A 22 9.53 7.26 6.04
N ARG A 23 8.65 8.24 5.83
CA ARG A 23 7.83 8.32 4.64
C ARG A 23 7.92 9.72 4.06
N ALA A 24 8.66 9.81 2.96
CA ALA A 24 8.80 11.05 2.19
C ALA A 24 7.41 11.69 1.96
N ASP A 25 7.39 13.01 2.02
CA ASP A 25 6.21 13.84 1.74
C ASP A 25 5.04 13.61 2.72
N THR A 26 5.37 13.16 3.93
CA THR A 26 4.45 13.09 5.07
C THR A 26 5.13 13.60 6.34
N GLY A 27 4.37 13.78 7.42
CA GLY A 27 4.93 14.15 8.74
C GLY A 27 5.72 13.05 9.45
N MET A 28 6.05 11.94 8.78
CA MET A 28 6.78 10.81 9.35
C MET A 28 8.27 10.84 8.92
N PRO A 29 9.16 11.47 9.70
CA PRO A 29 10.59 11.51 9.40
C PRO A 29 11.23 10.11 9.56
N PRO A 30 12.47 9.91 9.07
CA PRO A 30 13.22 8.69 9.33
C PRO A 30 13.64 8.54 10.80
N PHE A 31 13.48 7.35 11.36
CA PHE A 31 13.92 7.01 12.72
C PHE A 31 15.10 6.02 12.73
N ALA A 32 15.92 6.00 11.67
CA ALA A 32 17.09 5.11 11.57
C ALA A 32 18.05 5.19 12.77
N HIS A 33 18.16 6.36 13.42
CA HIS A 33 18.99 6.58 14.61
C HIS A 33 18.58 5.72 15.82
N LEU A 34 17.36 5.19 15.85
CA LEU A 34 16.91 4.29 16.92
C LEU A 34 17.61 2.92 16.86
N GLY A 35 18.10 2.52 15.68
CA GLY A 35 18.69 1.20 15.45
C GLY A 35 17.65 0.07 15.40
N ARG A 36 18.08 -1.08 14.87
CA ARG A 36 17.20 -2.21 14.55
C ARG A 36 16.37 -2.72 15.74
N SER A 37 17.01 -2.90 16.90
CA SER A 37 16.33 -3.48 18.07
C SER A 37 15.21 -2.60 18.60
N LYS A 38 15.38 -1.27 18.61
CA LYS A 38 14.35 -0.34 19.06
C LYS A 38 13.22 -0.22 18.04
N VAL A 39 13.52 -0.24 16.73
CA VAL A 39 12.49 -0.29 15.69
C VAL A 39 11.63 -1.56 15.82
N LYS A 40 12.26 -2.73 16.05
CA LYS A 40 11.54 -3.98 16.32
C LYS A 40 10.65 -3.90 17.56
N ALA A 41 11.14 -3.30 18.63
CA ALA A 41 10.33 -3.10 19.84
C ALA A 41 9.10 -2.22 19.59
N ILE A 42 9.23 -1.17 18.76
CA ILE A 42 8.09 -0.34 18.34
C ILE A 42 7.10 -1.16 17.52
N VAL A 43 7.56 -1.98 16.57
CA VAL A 43 6.68 -2.84 15.77
C VAL A 43 5.93 -3.83 16.67
N ALA A 44 6.64 -4.50 17.60
CA ALA A 44 6.02 -5.41 18.56
C ALA A 44 4.95 -4.69 19.43
N TYR A 45 5.23 -3.45 19.86
CA TYR A 45 4.25 -2.63 20.57
C TYR A 45 3.04 -2.28 19.70
N LEU A 46 3.22 -1.90 18.44
CA LEU A 46 2.10 -1.64 17.53
C LEU A 46 1.24 -2.91 17.33
N ARG A 47 1.88 -4.08 17.21
CA ARG A 47 1.20 -5.37 17.08
C ARG A 47 0.39 -5.76 18.31
N SER A 48 0.87 -5.42 19.52
CA SER A 48 0.15 -5.75 20.76
C SER A 48 -1.18 -5.01 20.91
N HIS A 49 -1.45 -3.99 20.07
CA HIS A 49 -2.71 -3.25 20.04
C HIS A 49 -3.64 -3.70 18.91
N SER A 50 -3.21 -4.65 18.07
CA SER A 50 -4.06 -5.21 17.02
C SER A 50 -5.12 -6.13 17.65
N MET A 51 -6.38 -5.89 17.31
CA MET A 51 -7.49 -6.76 17.73
C MET A 51 -7.79 -7.86 16.71
N LEU A 52 -7.16 -7.81 15.52
CA LEU A 52 -7.33 -8.79 14.45
C LEU A 52 -6.08 -9.67 14.29
N PRO A 53 -6.25 -10.92 13.80
CA PRO A 53 -5.14 -11.79 13.44
C PRO A 53 -4.22 -11.15 12.40
N ASP A 54 -2.92 -11.39 12.52
CA ASP A 54 -1.96 -10.95 11.51
C ASP A 54 -2.05 -11.85 10.26
N ARG A 55 -2.63 -11.32 9.19
CA ARG A 55 -2.72 -11.96 7.86
C ARG A 55 -1.56 -11.59 6.93
N SER A 56 -0.56 -10.85 7.40
CA SER A 56 0.50 -10.34 6.53
C SER A 56 1.29 -11.44 5.82
N ALA A 57 1.52 -12.59 6.48
CA ALA A 57 2.19 -13.73 5.86
C ALA A 57 1.36 -14.37 4.72
N GLU A 58 0.05 -14.51 4.90
CA GLU A 58 -0.88 -15.00 3.87
C GLU A 58 -0.87 -14.07 2.65
N VAL A 59 -0.94 -12.77 2.91
CA VAL A 59 -1.01 -11.75 1.86
C VAL A 59 0.31 -11.60 1.12
N ASP A 60 1.45 -11.58 1.83
CA ASP A 60 2.77 -11.53 1.21
C ASP A 60 3.12 -12.81 0.43
N ALA A 61 2.44 -13.94 0.71
CA ALA A 61 2.61 -15.19 -0.01
C ALA A 61 1.78 -15.31 -1.30
N GLN A 62 0.90 -14.35 -1.59
CA GLN A 62 0.17 -14.35 -2.87
C GLN A 62 1.14 -14.21 -4.05
N SER A 63 0.76 -14.76 -5.20
CA SER A 63 1.58 -14.68 -6.40
C SER A 63 1.78 -13.23 -6.89
N ASP A 64 2.93 -13.01 -7.52
CA ASP A 64 3.22 -11.82 -8.30
C ASP A 64 2.10 -11.58 -9.33
N ALA A 65 1.75 -10.31 -9.52
CA ALA A 65 0.70 -9.91 -10.45
C ALA A 65 1.11 -10.19 -11.89
N ARG A 66 0.15 -10.65 -12.70
CA ARG A 66 0.34 -10.88 -14.13
C ARG A 66 -0.77 -10.18 -14.91
N GLY A 67 -0.37 -9.28 -15.79
CA GLY A 67 -1.28 -8.42 -16.51
C GLY A 67 -0.59 -7.55 -17.55
N ASP A 68 -1.37 -6.69 -18.20
CA ASP A 68 -0.89 -5.76 -19.22
C ASP A 68 -0.76 -4.34 -18.63
N PRO A 69 0.46 -3.76 -18.56
CA PRO A 69 0.64 -2.41 -18.02
C PRO A 69 -0.09 -1.32 -18.82
N ARG A 70 -0.48 -1.57 -20.07
CA ARG A 70 -1.26 -0.62 -20.88
C ARG A 70 -2.69 -0.50 -20.37
N PHE A 71 -3.35 -1.62 -20.08
CA PHE A 71 -4.65 -1.62 -19.43
C PHE A 71 -4.52 -1.11 -17.99
N GLY A 72 -3.48 -1.52 -17.28
CA GLY A 72 -3.18 -1.04 -15.93
C GLY A 72 -3.08 0.48 -15.84
N LYS A 73 -2.41 1.11 -16.81
CA LYS A 73 -2.35 2.57 -16.91
C LYS A 73 -3.72 3.19 -17.12
N GLN A 74 -4.54 2.63 -18.01
CA GLN A 74 -5.90 3.13 -18.26
C GLN A 74 -6.76 3.08 -16.99
N TRP A 75 -6.76 1.95 -16.27
CA TRP A 75 -7.47 1.82 -15.02
C TRP A 75 -6.95 2.79 -13.95
N TYR A 76 -5.64 2.89 -13.83
CA TYR A 76 -4.99 3.79 -12.89
C TYR A 76 -5.35 5.25 -13.14
N ASP A 77 -5.27 5.70 -14.39
CA ASP A 77 -5.59 7.07 -14.78
C ASP A 77 -7.04 7.41 -14.45
N ASN A 78 -7.97 6.48 -14.71
CA ASN A 78 -9.40 6.70 -14.50
C ASN A 78 -9.82 6.63 -13.02
N ILE A 79 -9.15 5.81 -12.21
CA ILE A 79 -9.64 5.44 -10.86
C ILE A 79 -8.73 5.97 -9.76
N CYS A 80 -7.41 5.85 -9.94
CA CYS A 80 -6.44 6.03 -8.87
C CYS A 80 -5.75 7.41 -8.90
N SER A 81 -5.53 7.93 -10.10
CA SER A 81 -4.67 9.10 -10.33
C SER A 81 -5.19 10.39 -9.67
N THR A 82 -6.51 10.54 -9.53
CA THR A 82 -7.15 11.69 -8.87
C THR A 82 -6.67 11.87 -7.43
N CYS A 83 -6.44 10.77 -6.71
CA CYS A 83 -5.93 10.82 -5.35
C CYS A 83 -4.41 10.67 -5.32
N HIS A 84 -3.86 9.74 -6.09
CA HIS A 84 -2.46 9.33 -5.99
C HIS A 84 -1.51 10.07 -6.92
N GLY A 85 -2.01 10.96 -7.79
CA GLY A 85 -1.23 11.66 -8.82
C GLY A 85 -1.02 10.81 -10.08
N VAL A 86 -0.70 11.46 -11.20
CA VAL A 86 -0.60 10.80 -12.53
C VAL A 86 0.41 9.65 -12.56
N LYS A 87 1.54 9.78 -11.86
CA LYS A 87 2.55 8.70 -11.75
C LYS A 87 2.62 8.12 -10.34
N GLY A 88 1.55 8.24 -9.54
CA GLY A 88 1.61 7.81 -8.14
C GLY A 88 2.54 8.66 -7.29
N ASP A 89 2.65 9.95 -7.61
CA ASP A 89 3.50 10.93 -6.94
C ASP A 89 2.95 11.39 -5.58
N GLY A 90 1.69 11.11 -5.30
CA GLY A 90 1.02 11.43 -4.04
C GLY A 90 0.92 12.92 -3.77
N TYR A 91 1.14 13.30 -2.51
CA TYR A 91 0.95 14.65 -2.01
C TYR A 91 1.77 15.72 -2.74
N LEU A 92 2.97 15.40 -3.24
CA LEU A 92 3.80 16.36 -3.99
C LEU A 92 3.16 16.83 -5.30
N ALA A 93 2.28 16.04 -5.89
CA ALA A 93 1.55 16.40 -7.10
C ALA A 93 0.20 17.08 -6.79
N GLY A 94 -0.04 17.47 -5.52
CA GLY A 94 -1.33 18.02 -5.07
C GLY A 94 -2.41 16.96 -4.85
N GLY A 95 -2.06 15.68 -4.91
CA GLY A 95 -2.96 14.57 -4.62
C GLY A 95 -3.32 14.48 -3.13
N THR A 96 -4.45 13.84 -2.82
CA THR A 96 -4.90 13.56 -1.44
C THR A 96 -4.50 12.16 -0.95
N GLY A 97 -3.93 11.36 -1.84
CA GLY A 97 -3.43 10.01 -1.61
C GLY A 97 -1.90 9.98 -1.52
N THR A 98 -1.40 8.84 -1.08
CA THR A 98 0.02 8.66 -0.82
C THR A 98 0.81 8.32 -2.09
N ALA A 99 2.12 8.55 -2.09
CA ALA A 99 2.98 8.29 -3.25
C ALA A 99 3.20 6.78 -3.51
N ILE A 100 2.26 6.12 -4.20
CA ILE A 100 2.25 4.67 -4.46
C ILE A 100 3.02 4.26 -5.72
N GLY A 101 3.41 5.21 -6.57
CA GLY A 101 4.22 4.94 -7.77
C GLY A 101 5.72 5.05 -7.54
N LYS A 102 6.15 5.34 -6.30
CA LYS A 102 7.57 5.57 -5.97
C LYS A 102 8.27 4.30 -5.50
N ILE A 103 9.54 4.18 -5.87
CA ILE A 103 10.41 3.06 -5.48
C ILE A 103 10.45 2.85 -3.96
N GLY A 104 10.40 3.94 -3.17
CA GLY A 104 10.40 3.87 -1.71
C GLY A 104 9.19 3.12 -1.12
N PHE A 105 8.07 3.06 -1.84
CA PHE A 105 6.91 2.22 -1.51
C PHE A 105 7.00 0.86 -2.21
N LEU A 106 7.13 0.87 -3.54
CA LEU A 106 7.05 -0.34 -4.36
C LEU A 106 8.13 -1.37 -3.99
N SER A 107 9.35 -0.96 -3.64
CA SER A 107 10.40 -1.91 -3.21
C SER A 107 10.15 -2.60 -1.86
N LYS A 108 9.18 -2.11 -1.07
CA LYS A 108 8.92 -2.58 0.30
C LYS A 108 7.67 -3.44 0.45
N VAL A 109 6.80 -3.47 -0.56
CA VAL A 109 5.52 -4.18 -0.53
C VAL A 109 5.48 -5.31 -1.55
N SER A 110 4.78 -6.40 -1.22
CA SER A 110 4.44 -7.48 -2.15
C SER A 110 3.32 -7.07 -3.10
N ASP A 111 3.13 -7.81 -4.19
CA ASP A 111 1.96 -7.64 -5.06
C ASP A 111 0.68 -8.03 -4.35
N GLY A 112 0.72 -9.06 -3.51
CA GLY A 112 -0.39 -9.43 -2.64
C GLY A 112 -0.85 -8.30 -1.73
N PHE A 113 0.09 -7.55 -1.14
CA PHE A 113 -0.24 -6.38 -0.32
C PHE A 113 -0.98 -5.32 -1.12
N ILE A 114 -0.48 -4.97 -2.32
CA ILE A 114 -1.14 -3.98 -3.18
C ILE A 114 -2.52 -4.49 -3.61
N ARG A 115 -2.62 -5.76 -4.02
CA ARG A 115 -3.87 -6.41 -4.43
C ARG A 115 -4.91 -6.36 -3.32
N THR A 116 -4.57 -6.83 -2.12
CA THR A 116 -5.49 -6.82 -0.98
C THR A 116 -5.88 -5.38 -0.61
N THR A 117 -4.95 -4.43 -0.65
CA THR A 117 -5.26 -3.01 -0.39
C THR A 117 -6.23 -2.41 -1.42
N ILE A 118 -6.12 -2.77 -2.71
CA ILE A 118 -7.07 -2.32 -3.74
C ILE A 118 -8.43 -2.99 -3.55
N LYS A 119 -8.46 -4.30 -3.23
CA LYS A 119 -9.70 -5.06 -3.05
C LYS A 119 -10.49 -4.57 -1.84
N GLU A 120 -9.83 -4.47 -0.69
CA GLU A 120 -10.46 -4.22 0.61
C GLU A 120 -10.46 -2.74 1.01
N GLY A 121 -9.56 -1.94 0.42
CA GLY A 121 -9.35 -0.55 0.82
C GLY A 121 -8.56 -0.44 2.12
N ARG A 122 -8.70 0.72 2.77
CA ARG A 122 -8.11 1.05 4.07
C ARG A 122 -9.17 1.73 4.91
N SER A 123 -9.63 1.02 5.93
CA SER A 123 -10.62 1.52 6.88
C SER A 123 -10.22 2.84 7.52
N ASN A 124 -11.22 3.66 7.84
CA ASN A 124 -11.03 5.01 8.38
C ASN A 124 -10.23 5.94 7.45
N THR A 125 -10.19 5.65 6.15
CA THR A 125 -9.60 6.52 5.12
C THR A 125 -10.56 6.65 3.94
N ARG A 126 -10.23 7.55 3.00
CA ARG A 126 -10.96 7.68 1.73
C ARG A 126 -10.61 6.60 0.70
N MET A 127 -9.60 5.77 0.97
CA MET A 127 -9.23 4.65 0.10
C MET A 127 -10.17 3.48 0.41
N LEU A 128 -11.34 3.45 -0.21
CA LEU A 128 -12.30 2.35 -0.05
C LEU A 128 -11.89 1.13 -0.89
N GLY A 129 -12.59 0.00 -0.74
CA GLY A 129 -12.40 -1.16 -1.60
C GLY A 129 -12.91 -0.92 -3.02
N PHE A 130 -12.19 -1.41 -4.01
CA PHE A 130 -12.52 -1.22 -5.43
C PHE A 130 -12.99 -2.50 -6.13
N SER A 131 -12.92 -3.65 -5.46
CA SER A 131 -13.26 -4.94 -6.06
C SER A 131 -14.72 -5.35 -5.85
N GLY A 132 -15.30 -5.99 -6.87
CA GLY A 132 -16.65 -6.56 -6.82
C GLY A 132 -17.77 -5.51 -6.74
N ALA A 133 -19.02 -5.99 -6.80
CA ALA A 133 -20.19 -5.12 -6.97
C ALA A 133 -20.43 -4.13 -5.82
N ALA A 134 -19.85 -4.39 -4.65
CA ALA A 134 -19.90 -3.50 -3.49
C ALA A 134 -18.74 -2.48 -3.46
N GLY A 135 -17.72 -2.64 -4.31
CA GLY A 135 -16.57 -1.74 -4.42
C GLY A 135 -16.87 -0.53 -5.30
N LEU A 136 -16.05 0.52 -5.17
CA LEU A 136 -16.26 1.80 -5.87
C LEU A 136 -16.21 1.71 -7.41
N ALA A 137 -15.54 0.68 -7.95
CA ALA A 137 -15.31 0.54 -9.39
C ALA A 137 -15.58 -0.87 -9.92
N ASN A 138 -16.04 -1.81 -9.09
CA ASN A 138 -16.30 -3.21 -9.46
C ASN A 138 -15.15 -3.87 -10.27
N LEU A 139 -13.90 -3.62 -9.84
CA LEU A 139 -12.73 -4.19 -10.49
C LEU A 139 -12.68 -5.71 -10.29
N SER A 140 -12.44 -6.41 -11.39
CA SER A 140 -12.07 -7.82 -11.43
C SER A 140 -10.62 -8.03 -10.97
N ASP A 141 -10.28 -9.28 -10.63
CA ASP A 141 -8.92 -9.62 -10.21
C ASP A 141 -7.89 -9.34 -11.32
N GLN A 142 -8.25 -9.51 -12.59
CA GLN A 142 -7.35 -9.23 -13.72
C GLN A 142 -7.08 -7.73 -13.86
N GLU A 143 -8.09 -6.88 -13.73
CA GLU A 143 -7.92 -5.42 -13.83
C GLU A 143 -7.07 -4.88 -12.67
N ILE A 144 -7.18 -5.48 -11.48
CA ILE A 144 -6.32 -5.16 -10.34
C ILE A 144 -4.88 -5.58 -10.63
N ASP A 145 -4.65 -6.78 -11.17
CA ASP A 145 -3.32 -7.24 -11.54
C ASP A 145 -2.70 -6.36 -12.65
N ASP A 146 -3.49 -5.91 -13.63
CA ASP A 146 -3.04 -4.95 -14.64
C ASP A 146 -2.55 -3.64 -13.99
N ILE A 147 -3.31 -3.08 -13.03
CA ILE A 147 -2.91 -1.89 -12.26
C ILE A 147 -1.59 -2.13 -11.53
N ILE A 148 -1.44 -3.28 -10.88
CA ILE A 148 -0.21 -3.62 -10.14
C ILE A 148 0.97 -3.69 -11.11
N VAL A 149 0.82 -4.35 -12.26
CA VAL A 149 1.88 -4.44 -13.27
C VAL A 149 2.26 -3.05 -13.80
N TYR A 150 1.28 -2.16 -14.00
CA TYR A 150 1.55 -0.76 -14.34
C TYR A 150 2.35 -0.05 -13.24
N LEU A 151 1.94 -0.13 -11.98
CA LEU A 151 2.68 0.46 -10.85
C LEU A 151 4.12 -0.08 -10.79
N ARG A 152 4.31 -1.39 -10.96
CA ARG A 152 5.64 -2.02 -11.00
C ARG A 152 6.49 -1.53 -12.16
N SER A 153 5.89 -1.12 -13.29
CA SER A 153 6.62 -0.52 -14.41
C SER A 153 7.16 0.87 -14.08
N LEU A 154 6.48 1.64 -13.21
CA LEU A 154 6.93 2.97 -12.77
C LEU A 154 8.19 2.91 -11.90
N ALA A 155 8.42 1.81 -11.19
CA ALA A 155 9.60 1.61 -10.35
C ALA A 155 10.89 1.29 -11.14
N LYS A 156 10.77 0.98 -12.44
CA LYS A 156 11.89 0.60 -13.30
C LYS A 156 12.46 1.77 -14.12
N ASN A 157 11.80 2.92 -14.08
CA ASN A 157 12.16 4.14 -14.80
C ASN A 157 12.54 5.25 -13.82
#